data_AF-A0A7C6Z079-F1
#
_entry.id   AF-A0A7C6Z079-F1
#
_cell.length_a   1.000
_cell.length_b   1.000
_cell.length_c   1.000
_cell.angle_alpha   90.00
_cell.angle_beta   90.00
_cell.angle_gamma   90.00
#
_symmetry.space_group_name_H-M   'P 1'
#
loop_
_entity.id
_entity.type
_entity.pdbx_description
1 polymer ?
#
loop_
_entity_poly.entity_id
_entity_poly.type
_entity_poly.pdbx_seq_one_letter_code
_entity_poly.pdbx_strand_id
1 'polypeptide(L)'
;MKASKFNVLIEKDDGSILFYNSMWGTTAIMDKKNYNIYKSIINTGYKEDEVAHELQTLTVQLKKGGFIVEDSIDELKYLKQRYEDRILNISMLRLYIVPTSACNFACKYCYYEGCEGSGSNKMSEEVQDSLLEFVRKRIGNKRILNIVWTGGEPTLALDVIMRLSKGLMKITQELGITYISSIFTNGYLLDRDMVEKLRECGICIAQVVVDGPRQVHNNRRPLLNGDGTFDVIMKNLKDISDKIEIALRINLDSTNANSNSIISLMDSLKQCNLPPTTIIELAHVMPFTSHCFEFVTRYGLGSKELGVRLAELYPLVYESGFKPKIDIFPEINVSLCTTNSCFGISEEGDLYRCFLLIGDKSECVGSILKDEGAPEKNEKHRIWNTWSPFSHEECHDCNILPICMGGGCPLYDIAKNEYLQKNIRCIPLRFYINEAIELGCRILQKQRRDKNAI
;
A
#
# COMPACT_ATOMS: atom_id res chain seq x y z
N MET A 1 27.45 18.49 -16.29
CA MET A 1 26.16 18.22 -15.65
C MET A 1 25.28 17.53 -16.65
N LYS A 2 24.51 16.54 -16.19
CA LYS A 2 23.60 15.75 -17.00
C LYS A 2 22.18 15.84 -16.46
N ALA A 3 21.22 15.55 -17.32
CA ALA A 3 19.84 15.31 -16.90
C ALA A 3 19.82 14.12 -15.94
N SER A 4 19.08 14.25 -14.83
CA SER A 4 18.78 13.09 -13.99
C SER A 4 17.96 12.08 -14.79
N LYS A 5 18.35 10.80 -14.73
CA LYS A 5 17.59 9.73 -15.40
C LYS A 5 16.23 9.45 -14.75
N PHE A 6 16.01 9.96 -13.55
CA PHE A 6 14.77 9.85 -12.80
C PHE A 6 13.77 10.98 -13.07
N ASN A 7 14.04 11.80 -14.09
CA ASN A 7 13.10 12.81 -14.54
C ASN A 7 11.95 12.19 -15.36
N VAL A 8 10.75 12.69 -15.11
CA VAL A 8 9.54 12.52 -15.91
C VAL A 8 9.13 13.90 -16.39
N LEU A 9 9.03 14.08 -17.71
CA LEU A 9 8.70 15.36 -18.35
C LEU A 9 7.34 15.25 -19.02
N ILE A 10 6.44 16.18 -18.72
CA ILE A 10 5.06 16.17 -19.23
C ILE A 10 4.78 17.53 -19.88
N GLU A 11 4.55 17.54 -21.19
CA GLU A 11 4.18 18.75 -21.93
C GLU A 11 2.73 19.14 -21.62
N LYS A 12 2.50 20.45 -21.44
CA LYS A 12 1.19 21.05 -21.16
C LYS A 12 0.62 21.74 -22.39
N ASP A 13 -0.69 21.98 -22.37
CA ASP A 13 -1.41 22.65 -23.46
C ASP A 13 -0.90 24.06 -23.78
N ASP A 14 -0.39 24.78 -22.77
CA ASP A 14 0.25 26.10 -22.93
C ASP A 14 1.70 26.03 -23.45
N GLY A 15 2.20 24.82 -23.69
CA GLY A 15 3.56 24.51 -24.12
C GLY A 15 4.62 24.67 -23.03
N SER A 16 4.22 24.83 -21.76
CA SER A 16 5.11 24.61 -20.62
C SER A 16 5.34 23.12 -20.37
N ILE A 17 6.34 22.79 -19.57
CA ILE A 17 6.69 21.40 -19.24
C ILE A 17 6.66 21.22 -17.73
N LEU A 18 5.86 20.27 -17.27
CA LEU A 18 5.87 19.80 -15.90
C LEU A 18 7.01 18.79 -15.72
N PHE A 19 8.00 19.18 -14.94
CA PHE A 19 9.08 18.33 -14.48
C PHE A 19 8.67 17.66 -13.18
N TYR A 20 8.92 16.36 -13.11
CA TYR A 20 8.84 15.57 -11.89
C TYR A 20 10.11 14.73 -11.78
N ASN A 21 10.72 14.69 -10.59
CA ASN A 21 11.83 13.80 -10.34
C ASN A 21 11.39 12.68 -9.38
N SER A 22 11.44 11.43 -9.82
CA SER A 22 10.94 10.31 -9.04
C SER A 22 11.82 9.96 -7.83
N MET A 23 13.10 10.34 -7.82
CA MET A 23 13.98 10.16 -6.64
C MET A 23 13.57 11.07 -5.48
N TRP A 24 13.17 12.29 -5.78
CA TRP A 24 12.98 13.35 -4.78
C TRP A 24 11.52 13.78 -4.60
N GLY A 25 10.63 13.47 -5.54
CA GLY A 25 9.23 13.87 -5.52
C GLY A 25 9.04 15.34 -5.78
N THR A 26 10.08 15.99 -6.30
CA THR A 26 10.12 17.40 -6.63
C THR A 26 9.37 17.62 -7.92
N THR A 27 8.57 18.68 -7.95
CA THR A 27 7.82 19.11 -9.12
C THR A 27 8.15 20.55 -9.46
N ALA A 28 8.23 20.86 -10.75
CA ALA A 28 8.42 22.21 -11.26
C ALA A 28 7.68 22.37 -12.59
N ILE A 29 7.11 23.55 -12.84
CA ILE A 29 6.58 23.91 -14.17
C ILE A 29 7.62 24.83 -14.81
N MET A 30 8.04 24.47 -16.02
CA MET A 30 9.08 25.16 -16.75
C MET A 30 8.49 25.72 -18.04
N ASP A 31 8.59 27.04 -18.23
CA ASP A 31 8.23 27.67 -19.51
C ASP A 31 9.23 27.30 -20.63
N LYS A 32 8.90 27.66 -21.87
CA LYS A 32 9.74 27.38 -23.05
C LYS A 32 11.13 28.01 -22.96
N LYS A 33 11.28 29.21 -22.38
CA LYS A 33 12.58 29.91 -22.25
C LYS A 33 13.48 29.09 -21.32
N ASN A 34 12.98 28.78 -20.13
CA ASN A 34 13.70 28.02 -19.11
C ASN A 34 13.98 26.58 -19.57
N TYR A 35 13.07 25.96 -20.33
CA TYR A 35 13.29 24.63 -20.89
C TYR A 35 14.40 24.60 -21.95
N ASN A 36 14.50 25.64 -22.78
CA ASN A 36 15.61 25.77 -23.73
C ASN A 36 16.95 25.97 -23.01
N ILE A 37 16.96 26.70 -21.89
CA ILE A 37 18.14 26.82 -21.04
C ILE A 37 18.52 25.47 -20.44
N TYR A 38 17.57 24.72 -19.88
CA TYR A 38 17.79 23.36 -19.39
C TYR A 38 18.41 22.46 -20.48
N LYS A 39 17.86 22.47 -21.70
CA LYS A 39 18.41 21.72 -22.85
C LYS A 39 19.84 22.14 -23.19
N SER A 40 20.14 23.43 -23.11
CA SER A 40 21.51 23.94 -23.30
C SER A 40 22.45 23.33 -22.26
N ILE A 41 22.11 23.45 -20.97
CA ILE A 41 22.93 22.94 -19.85
C ILE A 41 23.30 21.46 -20.01
N ILE A 42 22.32 20.61 -20.37
CA ILE A 42 22.55 19.16 -20.47
C ILE A 42 23.28 18.73 -21.75
N ASN A 43 23.27 19.57 -22.80
CA ASN A 43 23.88 19.23 -24.09
C ASN A 43 25.30 19.83 -24.25
N THR A 44 25.49 21.07 -23.83
CA THR A 44 26.76 21.80 -24.01
C THR A 44 27.61 21.85 -22.75
N GLY A 45 27.06 21.41 -21.61
CA GLY A 45 27.68 21.53 -20.29
C GLY A 45 27.47 22.91 -19.68
N TYR A 46 27.75 23.01 -18.38
CA TYR A 46 27.63 24.24 -17.61
C TYR A 46 28.99 24.64 -17.05
N LYS A 47 29.42 25.87 -17.31
CA LYS A 47 30.60 26.50 -16.69
C LYS A 47 30.14 27.75 -15.94
N GLU A 48 30.38 27.80 -14.64
CA GLU A 48 29.83 28.83 -13.75
C GLU A 48 30.34 30.25 -14.09
N ASP A 49 31.56 30.34 -14.62
CA ASP A 49 32.29 31.59 -14.89
C ASP A 49 31.93 32.27 -16.23
N GLU A 50 31.19 31.62 -17.13
CA GLU A 50 30.96 32.08 -18.51
C GLU A 50 29.49 32.49 -18.79
N VAL A 51 28.62 32.50 -17.77
CA VAL A 51 27.17 32.49 -17.98
C VAL A 51 26.44 33.57 -17.17
N ALA A 52 25.43 34.21 -17.77
CA ALA A 52 24.61 35.25 -17.15
C ALA A 52 23.94 34.81 -15.83
N HIS A 53 23.74 35.75 -14.91
CA HIS A 53 23.19 35.52 -13.57
C HIS A 53 21.84 34.77 -13.53
N GLU A 54 20.96 35.00 -14.53
CA GLU A 54 19.69 34.27 -14.66
C GLU A 54 19.91 32.75 -14.83
N LEU A 55 20.91 32.34 -15.61
CA LEU A 55 21.24 30.93 -15.80
C LEU A 55 21.86 30.33 -14.53
N GLN A 56 22.66 31.08 -13.78
CA GLN A 56 23.20 30.62 -12.49
C GLN A 56 22.05 30.30 -11.52
N THR A 57 21.05 31.19 -11.44
CA THR A 57 19.88 31.00 -10.56
C THR A 57 19.07 29.77 -10.96
N LEU A 58 18.77 29.60 -12.26
CA LEU A 58 18.03 28.43 -12.74
C LEU A 58 18.81 27.13 -12.51
N THR A 59 20.12 27.10 -12.78
CA THR A 59 20.97 25.92 -12.54
C THR A 59 20.92 25.50 -11.07
N VAL A 60 21.01 26.46 -10.13
CA VAL A 60 20.90 26.17 -8.69
C VAL A 60 19.53 25.57 -8.34
N GLN A 61 18.44 26.11 -8.91
CA GLN A 61 17.10 25.56 -8.70
C GLN A 61 16.95 24.14 -9.29
N LEU A 62 17.50 23.90 -10.49
CA LEU A 62 17.48 22.59 -11.14
C LEU A 62 18.26 21.55 -10.32
N LYS A 63 19.44 21.91 -9.79
CA LYS A 63 20.21 21.05 -8.87
C LYS A 63 19.44 20.76 -7.60
N LYS A 64 18.88 21.79 -6.96
CA LYS A 64 18.09 21.65 -5.72
C LYS A 64 16.86 20.76 -5.92
N GLY A 65 16.23 20.84 -7.09
CA GLY A 65 15.12 19.98 -7.49
C GLY A 65 15.55 18.57 -7.93
N GLY A 66 16.85 18.29 -8.04
CA GLY A 66 17.37 17.02 -8.54
C GLY A 66 17.15 16.78 -10.03
N PHE A 67 16.74 17.79 -10.80
CA PHE A 67 16.47 17.67 -12.24
C PHE A 67 17.75 17.56 -13.06
N ILE A 68 18.86 18.11 -12.57
CA ILE A 68 20.20 17.91 -13.12
C ILE A 68 21.15 17.45 -12.02
N VAL A 69 22.16 16.68 -12.40
CA VAL A 69 23.18 16.13 -11.49
C VAL A 69 24.57 16.29 -12.10
N GLU A 70 25.61 16.18 -11.28
CA GLU A 70 26.99 16.14 -11.76
C GLU A 70 27.24 14.88 -12.60
N ASP A 71 28.10 14.99 -13.61
CA ASP A 71 28.31 13.89 -14.57
C ASP A 71 28.89 12.65 -13.90
N SER A 72 29.70 12.87 -12.86
CA SER A 72 30.36 11.86 -12.02
C SER A 72 29.42 11.08 -11.10
N ILE A 73 28.17 11.52 -10.92
CA ILE A 73 27.22 10.84 -10.04
C ILE A 73 26.58 9.64 -10.75
N ASP A 74 26.75 8.46 -10.15
CA ASP A 74 25.95 7.27 -10.49
C ASP A 74 24.67 7.26 -9.66
N GLU A 75 23.58 7.70 -10.28
CA GLU A 75 22.29 7.82 -9.62
C GLU A 75 21.70 6.46 -9.21
N LEU A 76 22.02 5.36 -9.92
CA LEU A 76 21.55 4.03 -9.57
C LEU A 76 22.27 3.51 -8.33
N LYS A 77 23.60 3.65 -8.29
CA LYS A 77 24.39 3.30 -7.12
C LYS A 77 23.97 4.10 -5.90
N TYR A 78 23.68 5.39 -6.08
CA TYR A 78 23.15 6.23 -5.01
C TYR A 78 21.76 5.77 -4.53
N LEU A 79 20.85 5.42 -5.46
CA LEU A 79 19.54 4.86 -5.10
C LEU A 79 19.67 3.56 -4.30
N LYS A 80 20.57 2.66 -4.72
CA LYS A 80 20.86 1.40 -4.03
C LYS A 80 21.36 1.65 -2.60
N GLN A 81 22.30 2.56 -2.43
CA GLN A 81 22.77 2.95 -1.09
C GLN A 81 21.63 3.46 -0.20
N ARG A 82 20.78 4.36 -0.73
CA ARG A 82 19.63 4.88 0.03
C ARG A 82 18.64 3.79 0.43
N TYR A 83 18.44 2.79 -0.43
CA TYR A 83 17.59 1.64 -0.14
C TYR A 83 18.17 0.76 0.99
N GLU A 84 19.46 0.44 0.90
CA GLU A 84 20.18 -0.33 1.92
C GLU A 84 20.16 0.39 3.28
N ASP A 85 20.45 1.70 3.29
CA ASP A 85 20.36 2.53 4.49
C ASP A 85 18.95 2.49 5.09
N ARG A 86 17.90 2.56 4.27
CA ARG A 86 16.52 2.53 4.76
C ARG A 86 16.15 1.18 5.35
N ILE A 87 16.60 0.05 4.78
CA ILE A 87 16.40 -1.29 5.34
C ILE A 87 17.05 -1.42 6.72
N LEU A 88 18.31 -1.00 6.84
CA LEU A 88 19.06 -1.11 8.09
C LEU A 88 18.47 -0.26 9.21
N ASN A 89 17.85 0.87 8.86
CA ASN A 89 17.28 1.84 9.80
C ASN A 89 15.76 1.71 10.01
N ILE A 90 15.14 0.58 9.64
CA ILE A 90 13.72 0.36 9.94
C ILE A 90 13.53 0.37 11.46
N SER A 91 12.76 1.34 11.96
CA SER A 91 12.50 1.55 13.39
C SER A 91 11.18 0.95 13.87
N MET A 92 10.51 0.16 13.03
CA MET A 92 9.19 -0.41 13.31
C MET A 92 9.24 -1.93 13.24
N LEU A 93 8.48 -2.63 14.09
CA LEU A 93 8.08 -4.02 13.88
C LEU A 93 6.60 -4.01 13.48
N ARG A 94 6.26 -4.53 12.30
CA ARG A 94 4.89 -4.64 11.80
C ARG A 94 4.42 -6.09 11.83
N LEU A 95 3.28 -6.36 12.43
CA LEU A 95 2.67 -7.70 12.41
C LEU A 95 1.27 -7.63 11.81
N TYR A 96 1.01 -8.52 10.85
CA TYR A 96 -0.34 -8.81 10.37
C TYR A 96 -0.83 -10.03 11.13
N ILE A 97 -1.79 -9.85 12.03
CA ILE A 97 -2.26 -10.92 12.93
C ILE A 97 -3.64 -11.36 12.47
N VAL A 98 -3.80 -12.66 12.29
CA VAL A 98 -5.09 -13.31 12.05
C VAL A 98 -5.62 -13.87 13.36
N PRO A 99 -6.60 -13.22 14.01
CA PRO A 99 -7.19 -13.77 15.23
C PRO A 99 -8.15 -14.93 14.93
N THR A 100 -8.66 -15.03 13.70
CA THR A 100 -9.48 -16.13 13.22
C THR A 100 -9.50 -16.25 11.70
N SER A 101 -9.56 -17.49 11.19
CA SER A 101 -9.81 -17.76 9.77
C SER A 101 -11.29 -17.60 9.38
N ALA A 102 -12.21 -17.57 10.36
CA ALA A 102 -13.64 -17.50 10.10
C ALA A 102 -14.04 -16.16 9.46
N CYS A 103 -14.97 -16.21 8.51
CA CYS A 103 -15.55 -15.02 7.87
C CYS A 103 -17.06 -15.20 7.72
N ASN A 104 -17.83 -14.12 7.86
CA ASN A 104 -19.28 -14.10 7.61
C ASN A 104 -19.63 -13.87 6.12
N PHE A 105 -18.63 -13.69 5.25
CA PHE A 105 -18.79 -13.40 3.81
C PHE A 105 -18.28 -14.57 2.95
N ALA A 106 -18.82 -14.69 1.74
CA ALA A 106 -18.36 -15.62 0.70
C ALA A 106 -17.83 -14.84 -0.53
N CYS A 107 -16.76 -14.06 -0.35
CA CYS A 107 -16.25 -13.17 -1.41
C CYS A 107 -15.68 -13.97 -2.59
N LYS A 108 -16.11 -13.66 -3.82
CA LYS A 108 -15.75 -14.44 -5.02
C LYS A 108 -14.27 -14.39 -5.41
N TYR A 109 -13.55 -13.38 -4.96
CA TYR A 109 -12.12 -13.18 -5.23
C TYR A 109 -11.26 -13.32 -3.95
N CYS A 110 -11.83 -13.85 -2.86
CA CYS A 110 -11.09 -13.97 -1.60
C CYS A 110 -9.80 -14.76 -1.82
N TYR A 111 -8.67 -14.25 -1.33
CA TYR A 111 -7.42 -15.00 -1.39
C TYR A 111 -7.20 -15.86 -0.13
N TYR A 112 -7.85 -15.53 0.99
CA TYR A 112 -7.59 -16.18 2.26
C TYR A 112 -8.18 -17.60 2.27
N GLU A 113 -7.30 -18.60 2.21
CA GLU A 113 -7.66 -20.01 2.30
C GLU A 113 -8.12 -20.34 3.73
N GLY A 114 -9.23 -21.06 3.90
CA GLY A 114 -9.78 -21.44 5.21
C GLY A 114 -10.95 -20.60 5.74
N CYS A 115 -11.53 -19.71 4.91
CA CYS A 115 -12.81 -19.03 5.21
C CYS A 115 -14.04 -19.97 5.08
N GLU A 116 -13.89 -21.11 4.41
CA GLU A 116 -14.96 -22.07 4.12
C GLU A 116 -15.16 -23.05 5.27
N GLY A 117 -15.93 -22.64 6.29
CA GLY A 117 -16.33 -23.55 7.35
C GLY A 117 -16.86 -22.81 8.58
N SER A 118 -17.92 -23.35 9.19
CA SER A 118 -18.51 -22.88 10.45
C SER A 118 -17.66 -23.21 11.70
N GLY A 119 -16.35 -23.43 11.53
CA GLY A 119 -15.44 -23.80 12.59
C GLY A 119 -14.97 -22.60 13.41
N SER A 120 -14.88 -22.77 14.73
CA SER A 120 -14.29 -21.82 15.67
C SER A 120 -12.77 -21.82 15.57
N ASN A 121 -12.22 -21.53 14.40
CA ASN A 121 -10.76 -21.42 14.18
C ASN A 121 -10.28 -20.06 14.69
N LYS A 122 -10.39 -19.86 16.01
CA LYS A 122 -9.87 -18.71 16.73
C LYS A 122 -8.50 -19.06 17.29
N MET A 123 -7.64 -18.06 17.39
CA MET A 123 -6.34 -18.20 18.03
C MET A 123 -6.50 -18.68 19.49
N SER A 124 -5.89 -19.83 19.81
CA SER A 124 -5.91 -20.39 21.16
C SER A 124 -5.14 -19.49 22.15
N GLU A 125 -5.41 -19.62 23.45
CA GLU A 125 -4.66 -18.84 24.45
C GLU A 125 -3.16 -19.13 24.40
N GLU A 126 -2.75 -20.36 24.09
CA GLU A 126 -1.35 -20.76 23.92
C GLU A 126 -0.67 -20.01 22.77
N VAL A 127 -1.34 -19.91 21.61
CA VAL A 127 -0.82 -19.16 20.46
C VAL A 127 -0.76 -17.67 20.81
N GLN A 128 -1.77 -17.14 21.50
CA GLN A 128 -1.77 -15.74 21.93
C GLN A 128 -0.61 -15.43 22.89
N ASP A 129 -0.32 -16.31 23.84
CA ASP A 129 0.80 -16.15 24.77
C ASP A 129 2.14 -16.23 24.05
N SER A 130 2.25 -17.16 23.10
CA SER A 130 3.42 -17.29 22.23
C SER A 130 3.62 -16.05 21.34
N LEU A 131 2.55 -15.38 20.91
CA LEU A 131 2.61 -14.12 20.17
C LEU A 131 3.18 -12.99 21.01
N LEU A 132 2.72 -12.84 22.25
CA LEU A 132 3.27 -11.84 23.17
C LEU A 132 4.76 -12.06 23.41
N GLU A 133 5.19 -13.32 23.57
CA GLU A 133 6.60 -13.67 23.72
C GLU A 133 7.41 -13.44 22.43
N PHE A 134 6.84 -13.77 21.28
CA PHE A 134 7.44 -13.48 19.98
C PHE A 134 7.71 -11.97 19.82
N VAL A 135 6.75 -11.12 20.18
CA VAL A 135 6.92 -9.66 20.15
C VAL A 135 8.05 -9.22 21.06
N ARG A 136 8.11 -9.69 22.32
CA ARG A 136 9.20 -9.35 23.25
C ARG A 136 10.58 -9.72 22.70
N LYS A 137 10.70 -10.88 22.06
CA LYS A 137 11.95 -11.34 21.45
C LYS A 137 12.32 -10.55 20.19
N ARG A 138 11.34 -10.17 19.38
CA ARG A 138 11.56 -9.59 18.05
C ARG A 138 11.65 -8.07 18.03
N ILE A 139 11.03 -7.38 18.99
CA ILE A 139 10.92 -5.92 18.99
C ILE A 139 12.29 -5.23 19.07
N GLY A 140 13.30 -5.86 19.68
CA GLY A 140 14.69 -5.39 19.65
C GLY A 140 14.85 -3.89 19.94
N ASN A 141 15.50 -3.17 19.02
CA ASN A 141 15.70 -1.71 19.08
C ASN A 141 14.64 -0.89 18.32
N LYS A 142 13.51 -1.50 17.94
CA LYS A 142 12.44 -0.79 17.23
C LYS A 142 11.75 0.19 18.19
N ARG A 143 11.32 1.33 17.64
CA ARG A 143 10.62 2.40 18.35
C ARG A 143 9.09 2.32 18.21
N ILE A 144 8.61 1.53 17.26
CA ILE A 144 7.19 1.40 16.93
C ILE A 144 6.84 -0.07 16.82
N LEU A 145 5.79 -0.50 17.52
CA LEU A 145 5.08 -1.74 17.26
C LEU A 145 3.81 -1.40 16.50
N ASN A 146 3.69 -1.89 15.26
CA ASN A 146 2.52 -1.69 14.44
C ASN A 146 1.76 -3.01 14.21
N ILE A 147 0.52 -3.07 14.67
CA ILE A 147 -0.34 -4.25 14.55
C ILE A 147 -1.45 -3.98 13.54
N VAL A 148 -1.57 -4.87 12.56
CA VAL A 148 -2.68 -4.88 11.60
C VAL A 148 -3.51 -6.14 11.82
N TRP A 149 -4.73 -5.98 12.30
CA TRP A 149 -5.67 -7.09 12.45
C TRP A 149 -6.30 -7.42 11.10
N THR A 150 -6.21 -8.68 10.68
CA THR A 150 -6.71 -9.16 9.38
C THR A 150 -7.15 -10.63 9.49
N GLY A 151 -7.29 -11.36 8.38
CA GLY A 151 -7.74 -12.77 8.34
C GLY A 151 -9.03 -12.92 7.56
N GLY A 152 -9.90 -13.84 8.01
CA GLY A 152 -11.26 -13.97 7.47
C GLY A 152 -12.09 -12.73 7.76
N GLU A 153 -12.62 -12.60 8.97
CA GLU A 153 -13.17 -11.35 9.51
C GLU A 153 -12.75 -11.16 10.97
N PRO A 154 -11.79 -10.25 11.26
CA PRO A 154 -11.22 -10.12 12.60
C PRO A 154 -12.24 -9.73 13.68
N THR A 155 -13.33 -9.03 13.32
CA THR A 155 -14.37 -8.64 14.30
C THR A 155 -15.13 -9.83 14.89
N LEU A 156 -15.07 -11.01 14.28
CA LEU A 156 -15.63 -12.26 14.84
C LEU A 156 -14.84 -12.81 16.04
N ALA A 157 -13.60 -12.35 16.23
CA ALA A 157 -12.71 -12.76 17.30
C ALA A 157 -12.27 -11.58 18.17
N LEU A 158 -13.20 -10.67 18.48
CA LEU A 158 -12.94 -9.48 19.29
C LEU A 158 -12.32 -9.80 20.66
N ASP A 159 -12.71 -10.92 21.27
CA ASP A 159 -12.14 -11.41 22.52
C ASP A 159 -10.62 -11.64 22.44
N VAL A 160 -10.16 -12.23 21.33
CA VAL A 160 -8.73 -12.43 21.04
C VAL A 160 -8.03 -11.08 20.84
N ILE A 161 -8.63 -10.18 20.06
CA ILE A 161 -8.09 -8.82 19.81
C ILE A 161 -7.93 -8.06 21.12
N MET A 162 -8.93 -8.08 22.02
CA MET A 162 -8.88 -7.39 23.31
C MET A 162 -7.78 -7.95 24.21
N ARG A 163 -7.67 -9.28 24.33
CA ARG A 163 -6.63 -9.93 25.16
C ARG A 163 -5.23 -9.61 24.66
N LEU A 164 -4.99 -9.77 23.36
CA LEU A 164 -3.70 -9.47 22.74
C LEU A 164 -3.37 -7.99 22.81
N SER A 165 -4.29 -7.09 22.46
CA SER A 165 -4.04 -5.64 22.50
C SER A 165 -3.65 -5.17 23.89
N LYS A 166 -4.32 -5.67 24.94
CA LYS A 166 -3.93 -5.41 26.33
C LYS A 166 -2.49 -5.85 26.63
N GLY A 167 -2.12 -7.06 26.20
CA GLY A 167 -0.76 -7.58 26.38
C GLY A 167 0.30 -6.79 25.59
N LEU A 168 0.00 -6.44 24.35
CA LEU A 168 0.89 -5.70 23.46
C LEU A 168 1.08 -4.26 23.94
N MET A 169 0.00 -3.57 24.34
CA MET A 169 0.09 -2.24 24.93
C MET A 169 0.93 -2.22 26.20
N LYS A 170 0.78 -3.25 27.06
CA LYS A 170 1.63 -3.42 28.25
C LYS A 170 3.12 -3.55 27.86
N ILE A 171 3.44 -4.41 26.88
CA ILE A 171 4.82 -4.55 26.38
C ILE A 171 5.36 -3.21 25.86
N THR A 172 4.57 -2.48 25.06
CA THR A 172 5.02 -1.19 24.51
C THR A 172 5.22 -0.13 25.58
N GLN A 173 4.38 -0.12 26.62
CA GLN A 173 4.51 0.77 27.76
C GLN A 173 5.77 0.46 28.58
N GLU A 174 6.03 -0.81 28.87
CA GLU A 174 7.24 -1.28 29.57
C GLU A 174 8.53 -0.90 28.83
N LEU A 175 8.50 -0.95 27.50
CA LEU A 175 9.64 -0.63 26.63
C LEU A 175 9.74 0.86 26.26
N GLY A 176 8.74 1.68 26.58
CA GLY A 176 8.70 3.10 26.20
C GLY A 176 8.61 3.33 24.69
N ILE A 177 7.93 2.46 23.96
CA ILE A 177 7.78 2.53 22.49
C ILE A 177 6.33 2.82 22.08
N THR A 178 6.13 3.27 20.84
CA THR A 178 4.79 3.58 20.33
C THR A 178 4.05 2.34 19.89
N TYR A 179 2.80 2.17 20.35
CA TYR A 179 1.84 1.22 19.82
C TYR A 179 0.94 1.88 18.78
N ILE A 180 0.83 1.27 17.59
CA ILE A 180 -0.07 1.71 16.52
C ILE A 180 -0.87 0.52 16.03
N SER A 181 -2.20 0.60 16.04
CA SER A 181 -3.03 -0.49 15.53
C SER A 181 -4.08 -0.04 14.52
N SER A 182 -4.31 -0.90 13.53
CA SER A 182 -5.35 -0.78 12.51
C SER A 182 -6.00 -2.13 12.24
N ILE A 183 -7.17 -2.12 11.60
CA ILE A 183 -7.94 -3.32 11.27
C ILE A 183 -8.36 -3.31 9.80
N PHE A 184 -8.26 -4.46 9.14
CA PHE A 184 -8.85 -4.72 7.83
C PHE A 184 -10.13 -5.52 8.05
N THR A 185 -11.28 -4.96 7.73
CA THR A 185 -12.60 -5.54 8.02
C THR A 185 -13.53 -5.39 6.81
N ASN A 186 -14.48 -6.30 6.67
CA ASN A 186 -15.57 -6.15 5.70
C ASN A 186 -16.57 -5.05 6.09
N GLY A 187 -16.54 -4.54 7.34
CA GLY A 187 -17.36 -3.43 7.81
C GLY A 187 -18.79 -3.80 8.22
N TYR A 188 -19.21 -5.05 8.07
CA TYR A 188 -20.59 -5.49 8.32
C TYR A 188 -20.95 -5.46 9.81
N LEU A 189 -20.01 -5.83 10.69
CA LEU A 189 -20.18 -5.81 12.14
C LEU A 189 -19.62 -4.54 12.81
N LEU A 190 -19.23 -3.54 12.00
CA LEU A 190 -18.56 -2.33 12.47
C LEU A 190 -19.57 -1.26 12.92
N ASP A 191 -20.43 -1.60 13.86
CA ASP A 191 -21.34 -0.65 14.50
C ASP A 191 -20.62 0.22 15.56
N ARG A 192 -21.36 1.15 16.19
CA ARG A 192 -20.79 2.06 17.19
C ARG A 192 -20.20 1.31 18.39
N ASP A 193 -20.85 0.26 18.87
CA ASP A 193 -20.40 -0.50 20.05
C ASP A 193 -19.13 -1.29 19.74
N MET A 194 -19.04 -1.88 18.55
CA MET A 194 -17.82 -2.51 18.05
C MET A 194 -16.68 -1.50 17.97
N VAL A 195 -16.92 -0.31 17.40
CA VAL A 195 -15.89 0.72 17.28
C VAL A 195 -15.36 1.18 18.64
N GLU A 196 -16.19 1.35 19.66
CA GLU A 196 -15.69 1.72 20.99
C GLU A 196 -14.78 0.64 21.58
N LYS A 197 -15.13 -0.64 21.43
CA LYS A 197 -14.26 -1.76 21.87
C LYS A 197 -12.95 -1.83 21.08
N LEU A 198 -12.97 -1.55 19.78
CA LEU A 198 -11.76 -1.47 18.97
C LEU A 198 -10.86 -0.28 19.40
N ARG A 199 -11.44 0.86 19.78
CA ARG A 199 -10.69 2.00 20.31
C ARG A 199 -10.03 1.71 21.65
N GLU A 200 -10.68 0.95 22.54
CA GLU A 200 -10.05 0.43 23.76
C GLU A 200 -8.83 -0.45 23.47
N CYS A 201 -8.80 -1.10 22.31
CA CYS A 201 -7.66 -1.88 21.82
C CYS A 201 -6.57 -1.03 21.14
N GLY A 202 -6.71 0.31 21.10
CA GLY A 202 -5.79 1.21 20.41
C GLY A 202 -5.89 1.17 18.88
N ILE A 203 -6.99 0.64 18.34
CA ILE A 203 -7.27 0.60 16.90
C ILE A 203 -7.90 1.92 16.50
N CYS A 204 -7.18 2.72 15.71
CA CYS A 204 -7.61 4.07 15.32
C CYS A 204 -8.00 4.18 13.85
N ILE A 205 -7.64 3.20 13.02
CA ILE A 205 -7.91 3.20 11.58
C ILE A 205 -8.56 1.86 11.20
N ALA A 206 -9.70 1.92 10.51
CA ALA A 206 -10.32 0.77 9.88
C ALA A 206 -10.24 0.90 8.36
N GLN A 207 -9.66 -0.10 7.71
CA GLN A 207 -9.77 -0.27 6.27
C GLN A 207 -11.03 -1.09 5.96
N VAL A 208 -11.99 -0.48 5.28
CA VAL A 208 -13.27 -1.12 4.91
C VAL A 208 -13.34 -1.31 3.40
N VAL A 209 -13.79 -2.49 2.97
CA VAL A 209 -13.88 -2.82 1.54
C VAL A 209 -15.28 -2.53 1.00
N VAL A 210 -15.39 -1.70 -0.04
CA VAL A 210 -16.65 -1.47 -0.78
C VAL A 210 -16.37 -1.46 -2.29
N ASP A 211 -16.64 -2.58 -2.97
CA ASP A 211 -16.18 -2.81 -4.35
C ASP A 211 -16.91 -2.05 -5.48
N GLY A 212 -17.99 -1.35 -5.19
CA GLY A 212 -18.79 -0.69 -6.20
C GLY A 212 -20.20 -0.41 -5.74
N PRO A 213 -21.09 -0.01 -6.66
CA PRO A 213 -22.49 0.20 -6.33
C PRO A 213 -23.14 -1.10 -5.84
N ARG A 214 -24.23 -0.96 -5.09
CA ARG A 214 -25.00 -2.04 -4.45
C ARG A 214 -24.97 -3.39 -5.18
N GLN A 215 -25.37 -3.42 -6.45
CA GLN A 215 -25.47 -4.67 -7.21
C GLN A 215 -24.10 -5.31 -7.45
N VAL A 216 -23.10 -4.50 -7.79
CA VAL A 216 -21.71 -4.95 -8.00
C VAL A 216 -21.13 -5.46 -6.68
N HIS A 217 -21.28 -4.70 -5.59
CA HIS A 217 -20.79 -5.08 -4.28
C HIS A 217 -21.43 -6.40 -3.80
N ASN A 218 -22.76 -6.49 -3.77
CA ASN A 218 -23.48 -7.66 -3.27
C ASN A 218 -23.17 -8.92 -4.08
N ASN A 219 -23.02 -8.80 -5.41
CA ASN A 219 -22.66 -9.94 -6.25
C ASN A 219 -21.24 -10.46 -5.97
N ARG A 220 -20.33 -9.59 -5.53
CA ARG A 220 -18.92 -9.94 -5.30
C ARG A 220 -18.65 -10.36 -3.87
N ARG A 221 -19.37 -9.77 -2.91
CA ARG A 221 -19.14 -9.90 -1.46
C ARG A 221 -20.44 -10.23 -0.71
N PRO A 222 -21.16 -11.32 -1.07
CA PRO A 222 -22.35 -11.71 -0.33
C PRO A 222 -21.98 -12.28 1.05
N LEU A 223 -22.97 -12.35 1.94
CA LEU A 223 -22.90 -13.21 3.13
C LEU A 223 -22.79 -14.68 2.72
N LEU A 224 -22.41 -15.56 3.66
CA LEU A 224 -22.36 -17.02 3.44
C LEU A 224 -23.70 -17.60 2.96
N ASN A 225 -24.84 -16.99 3.33
CA ASN A 225 -26.17 -17.38 2.89
C ASN A 225 -26.60 -16.76 1.55
N GLY A 226 -25.75 -15.94 0.91
CA GLY A 226 -26.01 -15.26 -0.36
C GLY A 226 -26.62 -13.86 -0.23
N ASP A 227 -26.96 -13.40 0.98
CA ASP A 227 -27.59 -12.09 1.16
C ASP A 227 -26.63 -10.92 0.88
N GLY A 228 -27.22 -9.79 0.49
CA GLY A 228 -26.49 -8.55 0.23
C GLY A 228 -25.92 -7.90 1.50
N THR A 229 -24.77 -7.27 1.36
CA THR A 229 -23.98 -6.70 2.46
C THR A 229 -23.84 -5.18 2.39
N PHE A 230 -24.09 -4.59 1.21
CA PHE A 230 -23.87 -3.18 0.93
C PHE A 230 -24.63 -2.24 1.89
N ASP A 231 -25.93 -2.44 2.12
CA ASP A 231 -26.73 -1.53 2.96
C ASP A 231 -26.22 -1.43 4.38
N VAL A 232 -25.89 -2.58 4.97
CA VAL A 232 -25.42 -2.67 6.35
C VAL A 232 -24.09 -1.95 6.47
N ILE A 233 -23.17 -2.17 5.52
CA ILE A 233 -21.88 -1.48 5.50
C ILE A 233 -22.07 0.04 5.33
N MET A 234 -22.92 0.49 4.40
CA MET A 234 -23.15 1.92 4.18
C MET A 234 -23.79 2.62 5.38
N LYS A 235 -24.72 1.94 6.07
CA LYS A 235 -25.28 2.40 7.34
C LYS A 235 -24.20 2.50 8.40
N ASN A 236 -23.38 1.46 8.58
CA ASN A 236 -22.30 1.45 9.57
C ASN A 236 -21.29 2.56 9.31
N LEU A 237 -20.84 2.74 8.06
CA LEU A 237 -19.94 3.83 7.67
C LEU A 237 -20.50 5.20 8.05
N LYS A 238 -21.80 5.41 7.86
CA LYS A 238 -22.49 6.63 8.28
C LYS A 238 -22.53 6.80 9.79
N ASP A 239 -22.77 5.71 10.50
CA ASP A 239 -22.92 5.71 11.95
C ASP A 239 -21.58 5.86 12.69
N ILE A 240 -20.43 5.56 12.06
CA ILE A 240 -19.12 5.54 12.74
C ILE A 240 -18.12 6.60 12.24
N SER A 241 -18.49 7.42 11.24
CA SER A 241 -17.55 8.34 10.59
C SER A 241 -16.94 9.39 11.53
N ASP A 242 -17.55 9.65 12.68
CA ASP A 242 -17.08 10.54 13.75
C ASP A 242 -16.23 9.84 14.82
N LYS A 243 -16.10 8.51 14.77
CA LYS A 243 -15.54 7.70 15.86
C LYS A 243 -14.19 7.07 15.54
N ILE A 244 -13.96 6.73 14.28
CA ILE A 244 -12.73 6.06 13.82
C ILE A 244 -12.35 6.56 12.44
N GLU A 245 -11.05 6.62 12.15
CA GLU A 245 -10.59 6.96 10.80
C GLU A 245 -10.90 5.81 9.84
N ILE A 246 -11.56 6.13 8.73
CA ILE A 246 -11.92 5.16 7.70
C ILE A 246 -11.00 5.35 6.48
N ALA A 247 -10.41 4.25 6.03
CA ALA A 247 -9.84 4.14 4.70
C ALA A 247 -10.69 3.16 3.89
N LEU A 248 -11.14 3.54 2.70
CA LEU A 248 -11.92 2.65 1.84
C LEU A 248 -11.03 2.00 0.79
N ARG A 249 -11.23 0.70 0.59
CA ARG A 249 -10.61 -0.07 -0.48
C ARG A 249 -11.68 -0.58 -1.45
N ILE A 250 -11.42 -0.41 -2.73
CA ILE A 250 -12.26 -0.88 -3.82
C ILE A 250 -11.41 -1.88 -4.61
N ASN A 251 -11.75 -3.17 -4.58
CA ASN A 251 -11.00 -4.16 -5.34
C ASN A 251 -11.52 -4.21 -6.77
N LEU A 252 -10.65 -3.89 -7.73
CA LEU A 252 -10.97 -3.73 -9.14
C LEU A 252 -10.59 -4.94 -9.98
N ASP A 253 -11.50 -5.29 -10.88
CA ASP A 253 -11.31 -6.21 -11.99
C ASP A 253 -12.14 -5.75 -13.21
N SER A 254 -12.19 -6.55 -14.27
CA SER A 254 -12.88 -6.19 -15.53
C SER A 254 -14.37 -5.87 -15.36
N THR A 255 -15.02 -6.32 -14.29
CA THR A 255 -16.46 -6.14 -14.08
C THR A 255 -16.83 -4.79 -13.46
N ASN A 256 -15.91 -4.14 -12.74
CA ASN A 256 -16.19 -2.92 -11.98
C ASN A 256 -15.18 -1.78 -12.19
N ALA A 257 -14.08 -2.01 -12.91
CA ALA A 257 -13.09 -0.99 -13.25
C ALA A 257 -13.57 -0.05 -14.39
N ASN A 258 -14.67 0.67 -14.15
CA ASN A 258 -15.25 1.63 -15.09
C ASN A 258 -15.83 2.85 -14.37
N SER A 259 -15.94 3.98 -15.10
CA SER A 259 -16.35 5.27 -14.54
C SER A 259 -17.75 5.23 -13.92
N ASN A 260 -18.71 4.54 -14.53
CA ASN A 260 -20.08 4.45 -14.03
C ASN A 260 -20.13 3.80 -12.64
N SER A 261 -19.38 2.71 -12.45
CA SER A 261 -19.25 2.02 -11.16
C SER A 261 -18.67 2.93 -10.09
N ILE A 262 -17.57 3.63 -10.39
CA ILE A 262 -16.91 4.54 -9.44
C ILE A 262 -17.81 5.72 -9.10
N ILE A 263 -18.39 6.41 -10.09
CA ILE A 263 -19.27 7.56 -9.86
C ILE A 263 -20.46 7.16 -8.98
N SER A 264 -21.14 6.05 -9.31
CA SER A 264 -22.30 5.58 -8.56
C SER A 264 -21.95 5.22 -7.10
N LEU A 265 -20.79 4.61 -6.87
CA LEU A 265 -20.31 4.37 -5.52
C LEU A 265 -19.97 5.68 -4.77
N MET A 266 -19.27 6.61 -5.41
CA MET A 266 -18.94 7.90 -4.79
C MET A 266 -20.19 8.67 -4.38
N ASP A 267 -21.25 8.67 -5.20
CA ASP A 267 -22.53 9.29 -4.86
C ASP A 267 -23.23 8.62 -3.67
N SER A 268 -23.07 7.30 -3.52
CA SER A 268 -23.57 6.59 -2.36
C SER A 268 -22.75 6.95 -1.10
N LEU A 269 -21.42 7.05 -1.21
CA LEU A 269 -20.52 7.39 -0.10
C LEU A 269 -20.70 8.82 0.42
N LYS A 270 -21.11 9.77 -0.44
CA LYS A 270 -21.46 11.14 -0.01
C LYS A 270 -22.60 11.16 1.02
N GLN A 271 -23.42 10.12 1.08
CA GLN A 271 -24.52 10.00 2.05
C GLN A 271 -24.07 9.49 3.43
N CYS A 272 -22.81 9.06 3.56
CA CYS A 272 -22.26 8.45 4.78
C CYS A 272 -21.51 9.44 5.69
N ASN A 273 -21.62 10.76 5.47
CA ASN A 273 -20.95 11.77 6.30
C ASN A 273 -19.44 11.51 6.49
N LEU A 274 -18.79 10.90 5.50
CA LEU A 274 -17.35 10.60 5.55
C LEU A 274 -16.55 11.90 5.34
N PRO A 275 -15.46 12.11 6.09
CA PRO A 275 -14.67 13.32 5.93
C PRO A 275 -14.01 13.37 4.53
N PRO A 276 -13.78 14.55 3.95
CA PRO A 276 -13.08 14.69 2.66
C PRO A 276 -11.64 14.11 2.66
N THR A 277 -11.06 13.95 3.85
CA THR A 277 -9.75 13.31 4.05
C THR A 277 -9.78 11.79 3.92
N THR A 278 -10.96 11.17 3.84
CA THR A 278 -11.14 9.72 3.65
C THR A 278 -10.39 9.28 2.41
N ILE A 279 -9.48 8.34 2.62
CA ILE A 279 -8.65 7.77 1.55
C ILE A 279 -9.46 6.71 0.81
N ILE A 280 -9.48 6.79 -0.52
CA ILE A 280 -10.03 5.76 -1.40
C ILE A 280 -8.88 5.10 -2.17
N GLU A 281 -8.67 3.81 -1.92
CA GLU A 281 -7.72 2.96 -2.62
C GLU A 281 -8.42 2.13 -3.69
N LEU A 282 -7.98 2.29 -4.94
CA LEU A 282 -8.39 1.44 -6.06
C LEU A 282 -7.37 0.31 -6.20
N ALA A 283 -7.70 -0.87 -5.67
CA ALA A 283 -6.78 -1.99 -5.53
C ALA A 283 -6.91 -3.02 -6.65
N HIS A 284 -5.81 -3.66 -7.00
CA HIS A 284 -5.75 -4.70 -8.03
C HIS A 284 -6.18 -6.07 -7.45
N VAL A 285 -7.22 -6.69 -8.03
CA VAL A 285 -7.54 -8.10 -7.78
C VAL A 285 -6.54 -9.00 -8.50
N MET A 286 -5.89 -9.90 -7.75
CA MET A 286 -4.74 -10.67 -8.20
C MET A 286 -4.81 -12.13 -7.70
N PRO A 287 -4.30 -13.12 -8.48
CA PRO A 287 -4.40 -14.53 -8.15
C PRO A 287 -3.29 -14.95 -7.18
N PHE A 288 -3.46 -14.66 -5.89
CA PHE A 288 -2.44 -14.98 -4.89
C PHE A 288 -2.44 -16.45 -4.46
N THR A 289 -3.61 -17.07 -4.42
CA THR A 289 -3.80 -18.45 -3.94
C THR A 289 -4.66 -19.26 -4.91
N SER A 290 -4.70 -20.57 -4.68
CA SER A 290 -5.52 -21.51 -5.47
C SER A 290 -7.00 -21.15 -5.42
N HIS A 291 -7.47 -20.67 -4.27
CA HIS A 291 -8.87 -20.35 -4.00
C HIS A 291 -9.40 -19.20 -4.88
N CYS A 292 -8.60 -18.14 -5.09
CA CYS A 292 -8.99 -17.03 -5.97
C CYS A 292 -8.64 -17.25 -7.44
N PHE A 293 -7.84 -18.27 -7.79
CA PHE A 293 -7.20 -18.38 -9.10
C PHE A 293 -8.20 -18.40 -10.27
N GLU A 294 -9.28 -19.19 -10.19
CA GLU A 294 -10.25 -19.29 -11.27
C GLU A 294 -10.95 -17.95 -11.53
N PHE A 295 -11.42 -17.30 -10.46
CA PHE A 295 -12.11 -16.01 -10.57
C PHE A 295 -11.20 -14.96 -11.18
N VAL A 296 -9.96 -14.85 -10.68
CA VAL A 296 -9.03 -13.83 -11.15
C VAL A 296 -8.53 -14.12 -12.56
N THR A 297 -8.38 -15.38 -12.95
CA THR A 297 -8.08 -15.75 -14.34
C THR A 297 -9.18 -15.30 -15.30
N ARG A 298 -10.45 -15.37 -14.86
CA ARG A 298 -11.60 -15.00 -15.69
C ARG A 298 -11.84 -13.49 -15.75
N TYR A 299 -11.67 -12.78 -14.63
CA TYR A 299 -12.09 -11.39 -14.50
C TYR A 299 -10.95 -10.41 -14.22
N GLY A 300 -9.81 -10.88 -13.72
CA GLY A 300 -8.67 -10.05 -13.34
C GLY A 300 -8.12 -9.23 -14.50
N LEU A 301 -7.52 -8.09 -14.17
CA LEU A 301 -6.90 -7.17 -15.12
C LEU A 301 -5.39 -7.38 -15.17
N GLY A 302 -4.76 -7.15 -16.32
CA GLY A 302 -3.30 -6.98 -16.37
C GLY A 302 -2.86 -5.64 -15.78
N SER A 303 -1.62 -5.51 -15.31
CA SER A 303 -1.13 -4.26 -14.71
C SER A 303 -1.24 -3.04 -15.64
N LYS A 304 -0.98 -3.23 -16.94
CA LYS A 304 -1.11 -2.17 -17.94
C LYS A 304 -2.56 -1.74 -18.12
N GLU A 305 -3.47 -2.70 -18.23
CA GLU A 305 -4.89 -2.43 -18.39
C GLU A 305 -5.45 -1.70 -17.17
N LEU A 306 -5.13 -2.19 -15.96
CA LEU A 306 -5.50 -1.50 -14.73
C LEU A 306 -4.90 -0.09 -14.67
N GLY A 307 -3.63 0.10 -15.07
CA GLY A 307 -3.01 1.41 -15.11
C GLY A 307 -3.79 2.42 -15.98
N VAL A 308 -4.21 2.00 -17.18
CA VAL A 308 -5.06 2.82 -18.06
C VAL A 308 -6.40 3.15 -17.38
N ARG A 309 -7.02 2.18 -16.68
CA ARG A 309 -8.24 2.46 -15.91
C ARG A 309 -7.99 3.44 -14.77
N LEU A 310 -6.90 3.30 -14.02
CA LEU A 310 -6.59 4.18 -12.88
C LEU A 310 -6.39 5.64 -13.30
N ALA A 311 -5.81 5.90 -14.48
CA ALA A 311 -5.76 7.23 -15.09
C ALA A 311 -7.15 7.88 -15.20
N GLU A 312 -8.15 7.10 -15.60
CA GLU A 312 -9.54 7.55 -15.78
C GLU A 312 -10.29 7.65 -14.43
N LEU A 313 -10.06 6.71 -13.51
CA LEU A 313 -10.88 6.54 -12.31
C LEU A 313 -10.46 7.42 -11.13
N TYR A 314 -9.16 7.65 -10.91
CA TYR A 314 -8.71 8.47 -9.77
C TYR A 314 -9.16 9.93 -9.83
N PRO A 315 -9.21 10.61 -11.00
CA PRO A 315 -9.82 11.94 -11.10
C PRO A 315 -11.26 11.98 -10.59
N LEU A 316 -12.07 10.96 -10.90
CA LEU A 316 -13.48 10.89 -10.47
C LEU A 316 -13.61 10.80 -8.94
N VAL A 317 -12.71 10.05 -8.29
CA VAL A 317 -12.62 9.98 -6.82
C VAL A 317 -12.34 11.37 -6.23
N TYR A 318 -11.36 12.08 -6.81
CA TYR A 318 -10.98 13.41 -6.34
C TYR A 318 -12.08 14.45 -6.55
N GLU A 319 -12.70 14.46 -7.74
CA GLU A 319 -13.81 15.35 -8.09
C GLU A 319 -15.05 15.11 -7.23
N SER A 320 -15.22 13.88 -6.72
CA SER A 320 -16.28 13.53 -5.79
C SER A 320 -16.06 14.05 -4.37
N GLY A 321 -14.89 14.64 -4.07
CA GLY A 321 -14.56 15.23 -2.77
C GLY A 321 -13.76 14.32 -1.83
N PHE A 322 -13.32 13.15 -2.29
CA PHE A 322 -12.51 12.21 -1.51
C PHE A 322 -11.03 12.27 -1.90
N LYS A 323 -10.17 11.67 -1.08
CA LYS A 323 -8.73 11.63 -1.33
C LYS A 323 -8.34 10.33 -2.06
N PRO A 324 -7.99 10.36 -3.36
CA PRO A 324 -7.47 9.16 -4.01
C PRO A 324 -6.10 8.78 -3.43
N LYS A 325 -5.85 7.48 -3.27
CA LYS A 325 -4.53 6.96 -2.86
C LYS A 325 -3.59 6.92 -4.07
N ILE A 326 -2.87 8.02 -4.28
CA ILE A 326 -1.89 8.16 -5.37
C ILE A 326 -0.49 8.29 -4.78
N ASP A 327 0.37 7.32 -5.10
CA ASP A 327 1.73 7.23 -4.57
C ASP A 327 2.74 7.88 -5.52
N ILE A 328 2.72 9.22 -5.60
CA ILE A 328 3.72 10.00 -6.36
C ILE A 328 4.79 10.66 -5.48
N PHE A 329 4.75 10.45 -4.16
CA PHE A 329 5.81 10.92 -3.26
C PHE A 329 6.79 9.78 -3.02
N PRO A 330 8.10 9.99 -3.26
CA PRO A 330 9.08 8.95 -3.07
C PRO A 330 9.41 8.81 -1.60
N GLU A 331 8.63 7.98 -0.94
CA GLU A 331 9.19 7.15 0.08
C GLU A 331 9.77 5.92 -0.60
N ILE A 332 11.10 5.76 -0.57
CA ILE A 332 11.77 4.52 -1.00
C ILE A 332 11.05 3.34 -0.36
N ASN A 333 10.32 2.58 -1.17
CA ASN A 333 9.53 1.47 -0.71
C ASN A 333 10.45 0.29 -0.41
N VAL A 334 10.77 0.08 0.87
CA VAL A 334 11.64 -1.02 1.30
C VAL A 334 10.98 -2.39 1.27
N SER A 335 9.70 -2.48 0.85
CA SER A 335 8.94 -3.73 0.81
C SER A 335 9.10 -4.55 2.08
N LEU A 336 8.54 -4.08 3.20
CA LEU A 336 8.83 -4.59 4.55
C LEU A 336 8.77 -6.13 4.70
N CYS A 337 8.00 -6.83 3.87
CA CYS A 337 7.96 -8.30 3.77
C CYS A 337 9.30 -8.98 3.43
N THR A 338 10.29 -8.25 2.91
CA THR A 338 11.67 -8.73 2.68
C THR A 338 12.60 -8.44 3.85
N THR A 339 12.08 -7.87 4.94
CA THR A 339 12.86 -7.49 6.12
C THR A 339 12.45 -8.26 7.37
N ASN A 340 13.35 -8.40 8.34
CA ASN A 340 13.06 -9.00 9.64
C ASN A 340 12.19 -8.15 10.58
N SER A 341 11.54 -7.13 10.01
CA SER A 341 10.70 -6.15 10.69
C SER A 341 9.22 -6.30 10.33
N CYS A 342 8.84 -7.32 9.53
CA CYS A 342 7.45 -7.57 9.15
C CYS A 342 7.13 -9.06 9.05
N PHE A 343 6.01 -9.47 9.64
CA PHE A 343 5.51 -10.86 9.58
C PHE A 343 3.99 -10.91 9.52
N GLY A 344 3.46 -11.92 8.83
CA GLY A 344 2.09 -12.42 9.00
C GLY A 344 2.07 -13.54 10.02
N ILE A 345 1.02 -13.61 10.83
CA ILE A 345 0.83 -14.64 11.87
C ILE A 345 -0.59 -15.19 11.73
N SER A 346 -0.72 -16.50 11.46
CA SER A 346 -2.03 -17.18 11.40
C SER A 346 -2.63 -17.39 12.81
N GLU A 347 -3.91 -17.79 12.86
CA GLU A 347 -4.58 -18.19 14.09
C GLU A 347 -3.95 -19.43 14.74
N GLU A 348 -3.24 -20.26 13.97
CA GLU A 348 -2.51 -21.44 14.44
C GLU A 348 -1.09 -21.09 14.93
N GLY A 349 -0.62 -19.87 14.71
CA GLY A 349 0.72 -19.41 15.10
C GLY A 349 1.80 -19.55 14.03
N ASP A 350 1.46 -19.93 12.81
CA ASP A 350 2.41 -19.98 11.70
C ASP A 350 2.89 -18.58 11.31
N LEU A 351 4.14 -18.50 10.91
CA LEU A 351 4.80 -17.29 10.44
C LEU A 351 4.84 -17.23 8.91
N TYR A 352 4.54 -16.04 8.39
CA TYR A 352 4.56 -15.73 6.97
C TYR A 352 5.34 -14.44 6.69
N ARG A 353 5.92 -14.34 5.50
CA ARG A 353 6.59 -13.10 5.03
C ARG A 353 5.63 -12.13 4.37
N CYS A 354 4.64 -12.66 3.68
CA CYS A 354 3.60 -11.90 3.02
C CYS A 354 2.25 -12.16 3.70
N PHE A 355 1.52 -11.11 4.07
CA PHE A 355 0.19 -11.28 4.67
C PHE A 355 -0.84 -11.87 3.68
N LEU A 356 -0.59 -11.72 2.37
CA LEU A 356 -1.44 -12.27 1.31
C LEU A 356 -1.31 -13.80 1.16
N LEU A 357 -0.31 -14.40 1.80
CA LEU A 357 -0.04 -15.84 1.76
C LEU A 357 -0.37 -16.53 3.10
N ILE A 358 -0.92 -15.81 4.08
CA ILE A 358 -1.35 -16.43 5.34
C ILE A 358 -2.48 -17.43 5.02
N GLY A 359 -2.35 -18.64 5.57
CA GLY A 359 -3.26 -19.77 5.32
C GLY A 359 -2.70 -20.80 4.35
N ASP A 360 -1.85 -20.38 3.39
CA ASP A 360 -1.16 -21.31 2.50
C ASP A 360 0.00 -21.96 3.25
N LYS A 361 -0.18 -23.17 3.79
CA LYS A 361 0.86 -23.88 4.55
C LYS A 361 2.14 -24.10 3.73
N SER A 362 2.05 -24.14 2.41
CA SER A 362 3.22 -24.24 1.55
C SER A 362 4.06 -22.97 1.53
N GLU A 363 3.58 -21.83 2.05
CA GLU A 363 4.33 -20.57 2.15
C GLU A 363 4.79 -20.24 3.59
N CYS A 364 4.51 -21.15 4.54
CA CYS A 364 4.92 -21.01 5.94
C CYS A 364 6.47 -20.97 6.08
N VAL A 365 6.94 -20.03 6.90
CA VAL A 365 8.38 -19.80 7.16
C VAL A 365 8.82 -20.14 8.59
N GLY A 366 7.92 -20.68 9.41
CA GLY A 366 8.18 -21.08 10.79
C GLY A 366 6.91 -20.93 11.64
N SER A 367 7.04 -21.04 12.96
CA SER A 367 5.93 -20.86 13.91
C SER A 367 6.39 -20.10 15.13
N ILE A 368 5.47 -19.41 15.80
CA ILE A 368 5.72 -18.73 17.07
C ILE A 368 5.62 -19.68 18.26
N LEU A 369 5.05 -20.87 18.08
CA LEU A 369 4.95 -21.88 19.13
C LEU A 369 6.35 -22.40 19.49
N LYS A 370 6.54 -22.70 20.78
CA LYS A 370 7.83 -23.19 21.30
C LYS A 370 8.15 -24.53 20.60
N ASP A 371 9.42 -24.70 20.22
CA ASP A 371 10.02 -25.90 19.60
C ASP A 371 10.04 -26.00 18.06
N GLU A 372 9.39 -25.09 17.32
CA GLU A 372 9.33 -25.18 15.84
C GLU A 372 10.40 -24.37 15.08
N GLY A 373 11.39 -23.84 15.79
CA GLY A 373 12.60 -23.26 15.21
C GLY A 373 12.47 -21.80 14.75
N ALA A 374 13.59 -21.08 14.79
CA ALA A 374 13.64 -19.67 14.40
C ALA A 374 13.50 -19.52 12.87
N PRO A 375 12.72 -18.55 12.36
CA PRO A 375 12.49 -18.38 10.92
C PRO A 375 13.79 -18.19 10.13
N GLU A 376 14.86 -17.74 10.77
CA GLU A 376 16.20 -17.54 10.18
C GLU A 376 16.81 -18.84 9.59
N LYS A 377 16.40 -20.02 10.08
CA LYS A 377 16.85 -21.31 9.56
C LYS A 377 16.04 -21.79 8.34
N ASN A 378 14.85 -21.24 8.11
CA ASN A 378 13.97 -21.61 7.02
C ASN A 378 14.47 -21.09 5.66
N GLU A 379 14.40 -21.93 4.63
CA GLU A 379 14.88 -21.59 3.29
C GLU A 379 14.08 -20.44 2.64
N LYS A 380 12.75 -20.50 2.70
CA LYS A 380 11.89 -19.45 2.14
C LYS A 380 12.14 -18.12 2.82
N HIS A 381 12.28 -18.11 4.15
CA HIS A 381 12.66 -16.91 4.89
C HIS A 381 13.95 -16.26 4.35
N ARG A 382 14.97 -17.08 4.07
CA ARG A 382 16.23 -16.58 3.48
C ARG A 382 16.02 -16.02 2.08
N ILE A 383 15.24 -16.70 1.22
CA ILE A 383 14.90 -16.21 -0.13
C ILE A 383 14.27 -14.81 -0.05
N TRP A 384 13.28 -14.63 0.84
CA TRP A 384 12.64 -13.32 1.07
C TRP A 384 13.63 -12.25 1.54
N ASN A 385 14.55 -12.58 2.44
CA ASN A 385 15.55 -11.63 2.95
C ASN A 385 16.65 -11.28 1.93
N THR A 386 16.88 -12.12 0.92
CA THR A 386 17.88 -11.88 -0.14
C THR A 386 17.32 -11.18 -1.37
N TRP A 387 16.01 -10.94 -1.43
CA TRP A 387 15.40 -10.23 -2.55
C TRP A 387 15.88 -8.77 -2.60
N SER A 388 16.07 -8.27 -3.82
CA SER A 388 16.48 -6.90 -4.08
C SER A 388 15.76 -6.34 -5.30
N PRO A 389 15.27 -5.09 -5.25
CA PRO A 389 14.64 -4.44 -6.39
C PRO A 389 15.62 -4.14 -7.54
N PHE A 390 16.93 -4.26 -7.28
CA PHE A 390 18.00 -3.98 -8.24
C PHE A 390 18.47 -5.23 -8.99
N SER A 391 17.89 -6.40 -8.73
CA SER A 391 18.28 -7.66 -9.40
C SER A 391 17.86 -7.72 -10.87
N HIS A 392 16.96 -6.85 -11.32
CA HIS A 392 16.44 -6.83 -12.68
C HIS A 392 17.05 -5.68 -13.48
N GLU A 393 17.90 -6.00 -14.46
CA GLU A 393 18.61 -5.01 -15.30
C GLU A 393 17.63 -4.12 -16.09
N GLU A 394 16.49 -4.66 -16.53
CA GLU A 394 15.43 -3.92 -17.22
C GLU A 394 14.85 -2.74 -16.40
N CYS A 395 15.04 -2.74 -15.07
CA CYS A 395 14.59 -1.68 -14.20
C CYS A 395 15.64 -0.57 -14.00
N HIS A 396 16.92 -0.82 -14.32
CA HIS A 396 18.03 0.09 -13.98
C HIS A 396 17.92 1.45 -14.66
N ASP A 397 17.37 1.49 -15.88
CA ASP A 397 17.13 2.72 -16.64
C ASP A 397 15.69 3.24 -16.55
N CYS A 398 14.88 2.63 -15.68
CA CYS A 398 13.49 3.04 -15.50
C CYS A 398 13.42 4.31 -14.63
N ASN A 399 12.87 5.38 -15.21
CA ASN A 399 12.75 6.68 -14.55
C ASN A 399 11.75 6.71 -13.38
N ILE A 400 11.03 5.62 -13.10
CA ILE A 400 10.14 5.46 -11.93
C ILE A 400 10.65 4.45 -10.90
N LEU A 401 11.84 3.87 -11.12
CA LEU A 401 12.45 2.90 -10.19
C LEU A 401 12.46 3.40 -8.73
N PRO A 402 12.78 4.68 -8.43
CA PRO A 402 12.75 5.20 -7.05
C PRO A 402 11.40 5.08 -6.32
N ILE A 403 10.29 5.02 -7.06
CA ILE A 403 8.94 4.86 -6.51
C ILE A 403 8.58 3.38 -6.48
N CYS A 404 8.76 2.68 -7.61
CA CYS A 404 8.26 1.32 -7.76
C CYS A 404 9.17 0.28 -7.11
N MET A 405 10.46 0.54 -6.94
CA MET A 405 11.44 -0.42 -6.43
C MET A 405 11.35 -1.78 -7.14
N GLY A 406 11.51 -1.79 -8.46
CA GLY A 406 11.59 -3.03 -9.25
C GLY A 406 10.27 -3.78 -9.44
N GLY A 407 9.12 -3.10 -9.31
CA GLY A 407 7.79 -3.70 -9.46
C GLY A 407 6.95 -3.76 -8.19
N GLY A 408 7.45 -3.21 -7.07
CA GLY A 408 6.68 -2.84 -5.88
C GLY A 408 6.31 -3.99 -4.96
N CYS A 409 6.10 -5.19 -5.50
CA CYS A 409 5.72 -6.37 -4.74
C CYS A 409 6.73 -7.51 -4.97
N PRO A 410 7.61 -7.81 -3.98
CA PRO A 410 8.56 -8.92 -4.07
C PRO A 410 7.91 -10.29 -4.28
N LEU A 411 6.63 -10.41 -3.92
CA LEU A 411 5.84 -11.62 -4.11
C LEU A 411 5.91 -12.13 -5.56
N TYR A 412 5.94 -11.23 -6.55
CA TYR A 412 5.98 -11.61 -7.96
C TYR A 412 7.29 -12.27 -8.41
N ASP A 413 8.38 -12.04 -7.67
CA ASP A 413 9.67 -12.67 -7.95
C ASP A 413 9.90 -13.90 -7.05
N ILE A 414 9.34 -13.90 -5.84
CA ILE A 414 9.64 -14.90 -4.81
C ILE A 414 8.63 -16.03 -4.76
N ALA A 415 7.32 -15.72 -4.79
CA ALA A 415 6.31 -16.76 -4.70
C ALA A 415 6.31 -17.57 -5.98
N LYS A 416 6.76 -18.82 -5.87
CA LYS A 416 6.76 -19.80 -6.95
C LYS A 416 5.39 -20.47 -7.09
N ASN A 417 4.32 -19.69 -6.93
CA ASN A 417 2.98 -20.22 -7.13
C ASN A 417 2.64 -20.17 -8.62
N GLU A 418 2.15 -21.29 -9.15
CA GLU A 418 1.72 -21.44 -10.56
C GLU A 418 0.66 -20.40 -10.97
N TYR A 419 0.04 -19.76 -9.98
CA TYR A 419 -1.03 -18.78 -10.12
C TYR A 419 -0.57 -17.38 -10.53
N LEU A 420 0.64 -16.97 -10.14
CA LEU A 420 1.17 -15.64 -10.45
C LEU A 420 1.77 -15.63 -11.86
N GLN A 421 1.08 -15.00 -12.81
CA GLN A 421 1.54 -14.92 -14.19
C GLN A 421 2.83 -14.11 -14.33
N LYS A 422 3.73 -14.57 -15.22
CA LYS A 422 5.07 -13.99 -15.49
C LYS A 422 5.08 -12.52 -15.99
N ASN A 423 3.92 -11.94 -16.33
CA ASN A 423 3.82 -10.63 -17.02
C ASN A 423 3.31 -9.46 -16.14
N ILE A 424 3.24 -9.62 -14.81
CA ILE A 424 2.62 -8.64 -13.90
C ILE A 424 3.66 -7.77 -13.15
N ARG A 425 4.97 -7.95 -13.42
CA ARG A 425 6.06 -7.29 -12.68
C ARG A 425 5.91 -5.76 -12.55
N CYS A 426 5.58 -5.07 -13.64
CA CYS A 426 5.42 -3.61 -13.56
C CYS A 426 4.13 -3.25 -12.81
N ILE A 427 4.24 -2.40 -11.78
CA ILE A 427 3.07 -1.84 -11.09
C ILE A 427 2.20 -1.03 -12.05
N PRO A 428 0.87 -0.95 -11.83
CA PRO A 428 -0.03 -0.13 -12.63
C PRO A 428 0.44 1.31 -12.82
N LEU A 429 1.05 1.92 -11.77
CA LEU A 429 1.57 3.30 -11.80
C LEU A 429 2.49 3.57 -12.99
N ARG A 430 3.25 2.57 -13.48
CA ARG A 430 4.11 2.73 -14.66
C ARG A 430 3.34 3.20 -15.90
N PHE A 431 2.10 2.76 -16.02
CA PHE A 431 1.30 2.95 -17.24
C PHE A 431 0.39 4.18 -17.18
N TYR A 432 0.37 4.90 -16.05
CA TYR A 432 -0.34 6.17 -15.90
C TYR A 432 0.44 7.21 -15.07
N ILE A 433 1.77 7.11 -15.02
CA ILE A 433 2.59 7.95 -14.15
C ILE A 433 2.40 9.44 -14.46
N ASN A 434 2.17 9.80 -15.73
CA ASN A 434 1.96 11.18 -16.13
C ASN A 434 0.67 11.72 -15.50
N GLU A 435 -0.44 11.01 -15.68
CA GLU A 435 -1.76 11.34 -15.14
C GLU A 435 -1.73 11.38 -13.60
N ALA A 436 -1.00 10.45 -12.97
CA ALA A 436 -0.79 10.42 -11.54
C ALA A 436 -0.06 11.67 -11.03
N ILE A 437 1.03 12.08 -11.69
CA ILE A 437 1.81 13.28 -11.35
C ILE A 437 0.93 14.52 -11.50
N GLU A 438 0.17 14.62 -12.58
CA GLU A 438 -0.71 15.76 -12.83
C GLU A 438 -1.81 15.88 -11.78
N LEU A 439 -2.49 14.77 -11.48
CA LEU A 439 -3.52 14.74 -10.44
C LEU A 439 -2.94 15.04 -9.06
N GLY A 440 -1.79 14.45 -8.71
CA GLY A 440 -1.13 14.74 -7.44
C GLY A 440 -0.66 16.19 -7.31
N CYS A 441 -0.17 16.81 -8.40
CA CYS A 441 0.12 18.24 -8.45
C CYS A 441 -1.13 19.10 -8.19
N ARG A 442 -2.27 18.77 -8.82
CA ARG A 442 -3.55 19.46 -8.59
C ARG A 442 -3.98 19.36 -7.13
N ILE A 443 -3.89 18.16 -6.53
CA ILE A 443 -4.22 17.91 -5.12
C ILE A 443 -3.34 18.77 -4.19
N LEU A 444 -2.02 18.76 -4.40
CA LEU A 444 -1.07 19.55 -3.61
C LEU A 444 -1.32 21.06 -3.70
N GLN A 445 -1.60 21.57 -4.89
CA GLN A 445 -1.87 22.98 -5.10
C GLN A 445 -3.13 23.43 -4.34
N LYS A 446 -4.18 22.62 -4.38
CA LYS A 446 -5.40 22.86 -3.59
C LYS A 446 -5.10 22.89 -2.10
N GLN A 447 -4.40 21.88 -1.58
CA GLN A 447 -4.01 21.82 -0.16
C GLN A 447 -3.18 23.03 0.31
N ARG A 448 -2.26 23.53 -0.53
CA ARG A 448 -1.47 24.73 -0.23
C ARG A 448 -2.34 25.99 -0.19
N ARG A 449 -3.28 26.13 -1.12
CA ARG A 449 -4.25 27.26 -1.13
C ARG A 449 -5.11 27.24 0.12
N ASP A 450 -5.65 26.08 0.47
CA ASP A 450 -6.51 25.91 1.64
C ASP A 450 -5.75 26.20 2.95
N LYS A 451 -4.48 25.77 3.07
CA LYS A 451 -3.62 26.08 4.23
C LYS A 451 -3.25 27.56 4.35
N ASN A 452 -3.14 28.28 3.24
CA ASN A 452 -2.83 29.72 3.24
C ASN A 452 -4.07 30.60 3.40
N ALA A 453 -5.28 30.02 3.38
CA ALA A 453 -6.55 30.71 3.56
C ALA A 453 -7.08 30.66 5.02
N ILE A 454 -6.37 29.95 5.89
CA ILE A 454 -6.56 29.87 7.35
C ILE A 454 -5.44 30.65 8.01
#